data_AF-A0A930K9P6-F1
#
_entry.id   AF-A0A930K9P6-F1
#
_cell.length_a   1.000
_cell.length_b   1.000
_cell.length_c   1.000
_cell.angle_alpha   90.00
_cell.angle_beta   90.00
_cell.angle_gamma   90.00
#
_symmetry.space_group_name_H-M   'P 1'
#
loop_
_entity.id
_entity.type
_entity.pdbx_description
1 polymer ?
#
loop_
_entity_poly.entity_id
_entity_poly.type
_entity_poly.pdbx_seq_one_letter_code
_entity_poly.pdbx_strand_id
1 'polypeptide(L)'
;IVDVRQNGGGNSWIGDNIAQNLIKGKRRNWNGSTISPSTNSYKGKVIILMGNYSCSSAETFLITMKESDDAVLVGTSSAGDTGGVICLFKTSHGIFYRLPVGRSFGTSPKGFPLEGKGISPNYFVPMKVNDFLSGKDTQLDYALQLFKE
;
A
#
# COMPACT_ATOMS: atom_id res chain seq x y z
N ILE A 1 -7.66 6.73 -10.62
CA ILE A 1 -7.24 6.90 -9.21
C ILE A 1 -7.60 5.61 -8.48
N VAL A 2 -6.70 5.07 -7.67
CA VAL A 2 -6.96 3.93 -6.79
C VAL A 2 -6.89 4.44 -5.36
N ASP A 3 -7.94 4.25 -4.57
CA ASP A 3 -7.99 4.75 -3.20
C ASP A 3 -7.83 3.60 -2.20
N VAL A 4 -6.76 3.63 -1.42
CA VAL A 4 -6.48 2.66 -0.35
C VAL A 4 -6.32 3.33 1.02
N ARG A 5 -6.75 4.59 1.16
CA ARG A 5 -6.61 5.35 2.42
C ARG A 5 -7.27 4.67 3.62
N GLN A 6 -8.39 4.00 3.39
CA GLN A 6 -9.17 3.29 4.40
C GLN A 6 -9.01 1.76 4.31
N ASN A 7 -7.91 1.28 3.73
CA ASN A 7 -7.66 -0.16 3.56
C ASN A 7 -6.65 -0.69 4.58
N GLY A 8 -7.16 -1.33 5.65
CA GLY A 8 -6.33 -1.92 6.71
C GLY A 8 -5.65 -3.25 6.36
N GLY A 9 -5.80 -3.74 5.12
CA GLY A 9 -5.18 -4.97 4.64
C GLY A 9 -6.17 -6.12 4.42
N GLY A 10 -5.70 -7.35 4.60
CA GLY A 10 -6.40 -8.56 4.15
C GLY A 10 -5.43 -9.58 3.54
N ASN A 11 -5.71 -10.03 2.32
CA ASN A 11 -4.91 -11.05 1.64
C ASN A 11 -3.93 -10.41 0.64
N SER A 12 -2.62 -10.54 0.90
CA SER A 12 -1.55 -9.99 0.04
C SER A 12 -1.56 -10.51 -1.39
N TRP A 13 -2.06 -11.72 -1.65
CA TRP A 13 -2.22 -12.23 -3.01
C TRP A 13 -3.23 -11.41 -3.82
N ILE A 14 -4.27 -10.88 -3.19
CA ILE A 14 -5.23 -9.99 -3.86
C ILE A 14 -4.53 -8.67 -4.20
N GLY A 15 -3.72 -8.12 -3.29
CA GLY A 15 -2.89 -6.95 -3.54
C GLY A 15 -1.94 -7.14 -4.72
N ASP A 16 -1.24 -8.28 -4.78
CA ASP A 16 -0.35 -8.63 -5.89
C ASP A 16 -1.12 -8.80 -7.22
N ASN A 17 -2.32 -9.39 -7.20
CA ASN A 17 -3.18 -9.49 -8.39
C ASN A 17 -3.67 -8.13 -8.89
N ILE A 18 -4.04 -7.23 -7.98
CA ILE A 18 -4.40 -5.85 -8.34
C ILE A 18 -3.18 -5.13 -8.93
N ALA A 19 -2.00 -5.28 -8.32
CA ALA A 19 -0.76 -4.69 -8.83
C ALA A 19 -0.42 -5.16 -10.24
N GLN A 20 -0.60 -6.44 -10.57
CA GLN A 20 -0.37 -6.99 -11.92
C GLN A 20 -1.23 -6.30 -13.00
N ASN A 21 -2.40 -5.77 -12.63
CA ASN A 21 -3.24 -5.01 -13.55
C ASN A 21 -2.80 -3.54 -13.72
N LEU A 22 -1.84 -3.05 -12.94
CA LEU A 22 -1.41 -1.65 -12.91
C LEU A 22 0.07 -1.45 -13.27
N ILE A 23 0.91 -2.46 -13.07
CA ILE A 23 2.33 -2.41 -13.47
C ILE A 23 2.49 -2.54 -14.99
N LYS A 24 3.56 -1.95 -15.53
CA LYS A 24 3.86 -1.94 -16.96
C LYS A 24 4.96 -2.91 -17.37
N GLY A 25 5.76 -3.39 -16.41
CA GLY A 25 6.85 -4.33 -16.65
C GLY A 25 6.97 -5.41 -15.58
N LYS A 26 7.64 -6.52 -15.94
CA LYS A 26 7.96 -7.61 -15.02
C LYS A 26 8.91 -7.12 -13.92
N ARG A 27 8.66 -7.51 -12.67
CA ARG A 27 9.48 -7.08 -11.52
C ARG A 27 9.35 -7.98 -10.30
N ARG A 28 10.31 -7.85 -9.40
CA ARG A 28 10.21 -8.44 -8.06
C ARG A 28 9.22 -7.63 -7.21
N ASN A 29 8.31 -8.29 -6.52
CA ASN A 29 7.40 -7.65 -5.57
C ASN A 29 7.98 -7.72 -4.13
N TRP A 30 7.22 -7.22 -3.16
CA TRP A 30 7.58 -7.13 -1.75
C TRP A 30 8.13 -8.44 -1.14
N ASN A 31 7.66 -9.61 -1.59
CA ASN A 31 8.12 -10.92 -1.12
C ASN A 31 9.23 -11.55 -1.98
N GLY A 32 9.85 -10.76 -2.87
CA GLY A 32 10.94 -11.19 -3.71
C GLY A 32 10.54 -12.09 -4.89
N SER A 33 9.29 -12.53 -4.98
CA SER A 33 8.74 -13.23 -6.15
C SER A 33 8.66 -12.31 -7.35
N THR A 34 8.62 -12.87 -8.55
CA THR A 34 8.46 -12.07 -9.76
C THR A 34 7.00 -12.06 -10.21
N ILE A 35 6.46 -10.86 -10.41
CA ILE A 35 5.14 -10.65 -10.99
C ILE A 35 5.28 -10.04 -12.39
N SER A 36 4.33 -10.35 -13.28
CA SER A 36 4.26 -9.83 -14.64
C SER A 36 2.97 -9.05 -14.84
N PRO A 37 2.94 -8.01 -15.69
CA PRO A 37 1.70 -7.34 -16.04
C PRO A 37 0.67 -8.34 -16.58
N SER A 38 -0.59 -8.19 -16.17
CA SER A 38 -1.71 -8.92 -16.76
C SER A 38 -1.88 -8.52 -18.23
N THR A 39 -2.49 -9.41 -19.03
CA THR A 39 -2.75 -9.18 -20.47
C THR A 39 -3.47 -7.85 -20.73
N ASN A 40 -4.42 -7.50 -19.86
CA ASN A 40 -5.20 -6.26 -19.95
C ASN A 40 -4.76 -5.20 -18.93
N SER A 41 -3.47 -5.20 -18.56
CA SER A 41 -2.92 -4.21 -17.62
C SER A 41 -3.17 -2.79 -18.13
N TYR A 42 -3.66 -1.93 -17.22
CA TYR A 42 -3.96 -0.53 -17.50
C TYR A 42 -2.68 0.22 -17.89
N LYS A 43 -2.72 0.95 -19.01
CA LYS A 43 -1.54 1.64 -19.56
C LYS A 43 -1.48 3.13 -19.22
N GLY A 44 -2.55 3.69 -18.68
CA GLY A 44 -2.62 5.11 -18.33
C GLY A 44 -1.84 5.49 -17.07
N LYS A 45 -1.99 6.75 -16.67
CA LYS A 45 -1.42 7.28 -15.43
C LYS A 45 -2.17 6.71 -14.22
N VAL A 46 -1.43 6.12 -13.28
CA VAL A 46 -1.97 5.58 -12.03
C VAL A 46 -1.59 6.52 -10.89
N ILE A 47 -2.61 6.98 -10.16
CA ILE A 47 -2.43 7.74 -8.91
C ILE A 47 -3.11 6.94 -7.80
N ILE A 48 -2.37 6.72 -6.71
CA ILE A 48 -2.82 5.95 -5.56
C ILE A 48 -2.95 6.89 -4.36
N LEU A 49 -4.15 6.97 -3.80
CA LEU A 49 -4.38 7.68 -2.54
C LEU A 49 -4.08 6.74 -1.37
N MET A 50 -3.26 7.21 -0.42
CA MET A 50 -2.83 6.43 0.74
C MET A 50 -2.82 7.25 2.03
N GLY A 51 -2.89 6.58 3.17
CA GLY A 51 -2.83 7.26 4.46
C GLY A 51 -2.46 6.35 5.61
N ASN A 52 -2.46 6.92 6.82
CA ASN A 52 -2.06 6.25 8.06
C ASN A 52 -2.84 4.97 8.40
N TYR A 53 -4.03 4.77 7.84
CA TYR A 53 -4.81 3.54 8.02
C TYR A 53 -4.47 2.46 6.97
N SER A 54 -3.78 2.82 5.88
CA SER A 54 -3.23 1.85 4.93
C SER A 54 -2.22 0.95 5.64
N CYS A 55 -2.54 -0.33 5.82
CA CYS A 55 -1.78 -1.26 6.65
C CYS A 55 -1.77 -2.67 6.04
N SER A 56 -0.86 -3.53 6.51
CA SER A 56 -0.75 -4.94 6.17
C SER A 56 -0.69 -5.18 4.65
N SER A 57 -1.59 -5.96 4.07
CA SER A 57 -1.57 -6.26 2.63
C SER A 57 -1.77 -5.01 1.74
N ALA A 58 -2.34 -3.92 2.27
CA ALA A 58 -2.39 -2.65 1.54
C ALA A 58 -0.98 -2.05 1.42
N GLU A 59 -0.12 -2.22 2.43
CA GLU A 59 1.28 -1.77 2.37
C GLU A 59 2.12 -2.63 1.42
N THR A 60 1.92 -3.95 1.37
CA THR A 60 2.62 -4.78 0.37
C THR A 60 2.26 -4.37 -1.06
N PHE A 61 1.01 -3.98 -1.31
CA PHE A 61 0.57 -3.37 -2.57
C PHE A 61 1.25 -2.00 -2.81
N LEU A 62 1.24 -1.10 -1.82
CA LEU A 62 1.86 0.22 -1.92
C LEU A 62 3.37 0.14 -2.17
N ILE A 63 4.10 -0.76 -1.50
CA ILE A 63 5.53 -1.01 -1.73
C ILE A 63 5.74 -1.45 -3.17
N THR A 64 4.96 -2.44 -3.61
CA THR A 64 5.08 -2.97 -4.97
C THR A 64 4.84 -1.88 -6.00
N MET A 65 3.82 -1.04 -5.83
CA MET A 65 3.49 0.07 -6.75
C MET A 65 4.46 1.24 -6.67
N LYS A 66 4.99 1.56 -5.49
CA LYS A 66 5.96 2.64 -5.31
C LYS A 66 7.30 2.29 -5.94
N GLU A 67 7.81 1.09 -5.68
CA GLU A 67 9.06 0.61 -6.30
C GLU A 67 8.92 0.34 -7.79
N SER A 68 7.68 0.30 -8.26
CA SER A 68 7.32 0.09 -9.64
C SER A 68 7.61 1.30 -10.52
N ASP A 69 7.59 2.50 -9.95
CA ASP A 69 7.62 3.78 -10.68
C ASP A 69 6.48 3.94 -11.72
N ASP A 70 5.51 3.01 -11.78
CA ASP A 70 4.32 3.06 -12.66
C ASP A 70 3.14 3.81 -12.03
N ALA A 71 3.24 4.18 -10.75
CA ALA A 71 2.21 4.90 -10.02
C ALA A 71 2.79 6.05 -9.18
N VAL A 72 1.97 7.08 -8.99
CA VAL A 72 2.24 8.20 -8.08
C VAL A 72 1.41 8.04 -6.82
N LEU A 73 2.06 8.00 -5.65
CA LEU A 73 1.40 7.91 -4.35
C LEU A 73 1.15 9.32 -3.79
N VAL A 74 -0.07 9.57 -3.33
CA VAL A 74 -0.52 10.86 -2.79
C VAL A 74 -1.20 10.64 -1.45
N GLY A 75 -0.93 11.52 -0.47
CA GLY A 75 -1.62 11.52 0.81
C GLY A 75 -0.68 11.62 2.00
N THR A 76 -0.78 10.70 2.95
CA THR A 76 0.10 10.66 4.14
C THR A 76 0.80 9.31 4.25
N SER A 77 1.80 9.19 5.12
CA SER A 77 2.51 7.92 5.33
C SER A 77 1.55 6.81 5.78
N SER A 78 1.80 5.57 5.34
CA SER A 78 1.07 4.38 5.80
C SER A 78 1.41 3.99 7.24
N ALA A 79 0.74 2.95 7.76
CA ALA A 79 0.87 2.50 9.16
C ALA A 79 2.29 2.01 9.52
N GLY A 80 2.99 1.38 8.57
CA GLY A 80 4.34 0.88 8.75
C GLY A 80 4.40 -0.55 9.26
N ASP A 81 3.41 -1.38 8.93
CA ASP A 81 3.37 -2.80 9.27
C ASP A 81 2.75 -3.61 8.12
N THR A 82 3.54 -4.43 7.42
CA THR A 82 3.05 -5.30 6.32
C THR A 82 2.37 -6.58 6.81
N GLY A 83 2.47 -6.87 8.11
CA GLY A 83 1.74 -7.93 8.81
C GLY A 83 2.57 -9.16 9.15
N GLY A 84 3.69 -9.41 8.47
CA GLY A 84 4.47 -10.62 8.79
C GLY A 84 3.74 -11.95 8.53
N VAL A 85 4.28 -13.03 9.09
CA VAL A 85 3.53 -14.29 9.28
C VAL A 85 2.87 -14.24 10.66
N ILE A 86 1.57 -13.93 10.69
CA ILE A 86 0.79 -13.84 11.94
C ILE A 86 0.26 -15.23 12.33
N CYS A 87 0.59 -15.68 13.52
CA CYS A 87 0.01 -16.90 14.10
C CYS A 87 -0.99 -16.56 15.23
N LEU A 88 -2.07 -17.33 15.28
CA LEU A 88 -3.04 -17.30 16.37
C LEU A 88 -2.61 -18.27 17.46
N PHE A 89 -2.52 -17.78 18.68
CA PHE A 89 -2.22 -18.54 19.88
C PHE A 89 -3.41 -18.52 20.82
N LYS A 90 -3.50 -19.56 21.65
CA LYS A 90 -4.54 -19.69 22.67
C LYS A 90 -3.88 -20.06 24.00
N THR A 91 -4.20 -19.32 25.06
CA THR A 91 -3.78 -19.68 26.42
C THR A 91 -4.61 -20.86 26.94
N SER A 92 -4.13 -21.54 27.99
CA SER A 92 -4.88 -22.59 28.69
C SER A 92 -6.23 -22.09 29.25
N HIS A 93 -6.36 -20.79 29.50
CA HIS A 93 -7.58 -20.14 30.02
C HIS A 93 -8.50 -19.59 28.92
N GLY A 94 -8.23 -19.88 27.64
CA GLY A 94 -9.13 -19.50 26.53
C GLY A 94 -8.93 -18.12 25.93
N ILE A 95 -7.91 -17.36 26.36
CA ILE A 95 -7.54 -16.07 25.74
C ILE A 95 -6.81 -16.33 24.42
N PHE A 96 -7.28 -15.66 23.35
CA PHE A 96 -6.64 -15.68 22.04
C PHE A 96 -5.79 -14.43 21.83
N TYR A 97 -4.61 -14.61 21.23
CA TYR A 97 -3.73 -13.51 20.85
C TYR A 97 -3.02 -13.83 19.54
N ARG A 98 -2.61 -12.81 18.81
CA ARG A 98 -1.91 -12.93 17.53
C ARG A 98 -0.51 -12.36 17.67
N LEU A 99 0.49 -13.11 17.21
CA LEU A 99 1.87 -12.65 17.18
C LEU A 99 2.48 -12.93 15.80
N PRO A 100 3.30 -12.00 15.27
CA PRO A 100 4.14 -12.30 14.12
C PRO A 100 5.24 -13.28 14.55
N VAL A 101 5.36 -14.44 13.89
CA VAL A 101 6.33 -15.49 14.25
C VAL A 101 7.31 -15.87 13.15
N GLY A 102 7.13 -15.30 11.95
CA GLY A 102 8.04 -15.50 10.82
C GLY A 102 8.75 -14.22 10.45
N ARG A 103 9.99 -14.36 9.97
CA ARG A 103 10.65 -13.27 9.24
C ARG A 103 9.95 -13.10 7.89
N SER A 104 9.07 -12.10 7.80
CA SER A 104 8.90 -11.44 6.51
C SER A 104 10.26 -10.97 6.01
N PHE A 105 10.41 -10.89 4.69
CA PHE A 105 11.57 -10.26 4.05
C PHE A 105 11.94 -9.00 4.84
N GLY A 106 13.17 -8.95 5.39
CA GLY A 106 13.52 -7.82 6.27
C GLY A 106 13.44 -6.48 5.55
N THR A 107 13.60 -6.52 4.22
CA THR A 107 13.42 -5.39 3.32
C THR A 107 12.75 -5.82 2.01
N SER A 108 12.12 -4.87 1.34
CA SER A 108 11.64 -4.97 -0.03
C SER A 108 12.78 -5.11 -1.05
N PRO A 109 12.49 -5.37 -2.35
CA PRO A 109 13.50 -5.44 -3.39
C PRO A 109 14.39 -4.19 -3.53
N LYS A 110 13.86 -2.98 -3.30
CA LYS A 110 14.68 -1.73 -3.26
C LYS A 110 15.17 -1.35 -1.86
N GLY A 111 15.09 -2.24 -0.87
CA GLY A 111 15.68 -2.06 0.45
C GLY A 111 14.82 -1.31 1.47
N PHE A 112 13.53 -1.09 1.21
CA PHE A 112 12.62 -0.48 2.17
C PHE A 112 12.30 -1.47 3.31
N PRO A 113 12.40 -1.09 4.59
CA PRO A 113 12.04 -1.97 5.69
C PRO A 113 10.54 -2.29 5.65
N LEU A 114 10.17 -3.57 5.65
CA LEU A 114 8.76 -3.97 5.57
C LEU A 114 7.97 -3.69 6.85
N GLU A 115 8.64 -3.42 7.96
CA GLU A 115 8.05 -3.24 9.28
C GLU A 115 8.70 -2.05 10.00
N GLY A 116 7.94 -1.38 10.87
CA GLY A 116 8.40 -0.30 11.73
C GLY A 116 8.56 1.06 11.06
N LYS A 117 8.22 1.20 9.77
CA LYS A 117 8.27 2.47 9.04
C LYS A 117 7.17 2.55 7.99
N GLY A 118 6.32 3.58 8.10
CA GLY A 118 5.32 3.90 7.08
C GLY A 118 5.96 4.30 5.75
N ILE A 119 5.37 3.83 4.66
CA ILE A 119 5.72 4.19 3.29
C ILE A 119 5.36 5.66 3.08
N SER A 120 6.32 6.50 2.75
CA SER A 120 6.02 7.92 2.42
C SER A 120 5.38 8.03 1.04
N PRO A 121 4.42 8.94 0.81
CA PRO A 121 3.90 9.20 -0.52
C PRO A 121 4.95 9.89 -1.42
N ASN A 122 4.72 9.94 -2.73
CA ASN A 122 5.47 10.82 -3.63
C ASN A 122 5.11 12.29 -3.36
N TYR A 123 3.83 12.55 -3.11
CA TYR A 123 3.32 13.87 -2.69
C TYR A 123 2.65 13.78 -1.33
N PHE A 124 3.26 14.43 -0.34
CA PHE A 124 2.67 14.55 0.99
C PHE A 124 1.56 15.61 0.98
N VAL A 125 0.33 15.15 1.16
CA VAL A 125 -0.89 15.95 1.14
C VAL A 125 -1.75 15.54 2.34
N PRO A 126 -1.67 16.26 3.48
CA PRO A 126 -2.57 16.01 4.60
C PRO A 126 -3.98 16.56 4.28
N MET A 127 -5.01 15.96 4.87
CA MET A 127 -6.36 16.53 4.84
C MET A 127 -6.36 17.90 5.54
N LYS A 128 -6.86 18.93 4.87
CA LYS A 128 -7.03 20.24 5.49
C LYS A 128 -8.32 20.27 6.30
N VAL A 129 -8.27 20.85 7.49
CA VAL A 129 -9.45 20.99 8.37
C VAL A 129 -10.59 21.72 7.66
N ASN A 130 -10.29 22.84 6.98
CA ASN A 130 -11.32 23.61 6.27
C ASN A 130 -11.93 22.85 5.08
N ASP A 131 -11.13 22.05 4.36
CA ASP A 131 -11.64 21.21 3.28
C ASP A 131 -12.60 20.16 3.85
N PHE A 132 -12.19 19.47 4.93
CA PHE A 132 -13.05 18.52 5.63
C PHE A 132 -14.36 19.16 6.11
N LEU A 133 -14.30 20.33 6.76
CA LEU A 133 -15.48 21.05 7.24
C LEU A 133 -16.41 21.50 6.10
N SER A 134 -15.89 21.66 4.89
CA SER A 134 -16.66 22.05 3.69
C SER A 134 -17.02 20.87 2.79
N GLY A 135 -16.80 19.63 3.23
CA GLY A 135 -17.10 18.42 2.45
C GLY A 135 -16.18 18.19 1.25
N LYS A 136 -14.99 18.80 1.24
CA LYS A 136 -13.97 18.64 0.19
C LYS A 136 -12.89 17.65 0.62
N ASP A 137 -12.40 16.91 -0.36
CA ASP A 137 -11.30 15.97 -0.19
C ASP A 137 -10.01 16.55 -0.75
N THR A 138 -9.17 17.10 0.14
CA THR A 138 -7.89 17.73 -0.24
C THR A 138 -7.01 16.80 -1.09
N GLN A 139 -6.97 15.51 -0.74
CA GLN A 139 -6.07 14.55 -1.37
C GLN A 139 -6.59 14.11 -2.74
N LEU A 140 -7.90 13.91 -2.87
CA LEU A 140 -8.53 13.61 -4.15
C LEU A 140 -8.43 14.81 -5.10
N ASP A 141 -8.69 16.02 -4.63
CA ASP A 141 -8.56 17.24 -5.43
C ASP A 141 -7.13 17.41 -5.95
N TYR A 142 -6.13 17.16 -5.11
CA TYR A 142 -4.73 17.18 -5.53
C TYR A 142 -4.43 16.10 -6.58
N ALA A 143 -4.90 14.87 -6.38
CA ALA A 143 -4.75 13.80 -7.36
C ALA A 143 -5.41 14.14 -8.70
N LEU A 144 -6.56 14.81 -8.71
CA LEU A 144 -7.23 15.28 -9.92
C LEU A 144 -6.44 16.37 -10.65
N GLN A 145 -5.75 17.25 -9.92
CA GLN A 145 -4.87 18.27 -10.52
C GLN A 145 -3.70 17.62 -11.26
N LEU A 146 -3.10 16.57 -10.69
CA LEU A 146 -2.02 15.82 -11.33
C LEU A 146 -2.42 15.19 -12.67
N PHE A 147 -3.69 14.98 -12.99
CA PHE A 147 -4.10 14.50 -14.33
C PHE A 147 -4.15 15.60 -15.39
N LYS A 148 -4.20 16.86 -14.98
CA LYS A 148 -4.29 18.02 -15.88
C LYS A 148 -2.91 18.50 -16.34
N GLU A 149 -1.87 18.01 -15.71
CA GLU A 149 -0.44 18.17 -16.06
C GLU A 149 0.03 17.01 -16.95
#